data_AF-A0A5M8Q6I1-F1
#
_entry.id   AF-A0A5M8Q6I1-F1
#
_cell.length_a   1.000
_cell.length_b   1.000
_cell.length_c   1.000
_cell.angle_alpha   90.00
_cell.angle_beta   90.00
_cell.angle_gamma   90.00
#
_symmetry.space_group_name_H-M   'P 1'
#
loop_
_entity.id
_entity.type
_entity.pdbx_description
1 polymer ?
#
loop_
_entity_poly.entity_id
_entity_poly.type
_entity_poly.pdbx_seq_one_letter_code
_entity_poly.pdbx_strand_id
1 'polypeptide(L)'
;MAQLGVFRKKKSAGYRFFLRFIACLHLFMLVTSIVQAADVKWGFWAHKRINRMAVFRLPAEMQYFYKKNIDYLTENATNPDRRRYSVVGEAERHYVDLDVYGDSARITLPKYWKDAVQKIGEDSLRKHGIVPWYIQTAVFQLTEAFKARDPARILRISADLGHYIADAHVPLHTTRNYNGQLSNQEGIHAFWESRLPELFAEDYEMWIGEPVYQTDIAEQVWKTVMASNMASDSVFEFEKQLTASFDPYKKYSYELRNNVLTRSYSREFSEKYHQMLGGQVERRMKASVKMVGDIWFSCWINAGQPDLKTIAGFVPDEKVKNEEAAEQQSWFQRLLRVRPEGDE
;
A
#
# COMPACT_ATOMS: atom_id res chain seq x y z
N MET A 1 77.50 9.75 -0.48
CA MET A 1 76.50 9.12 0.40
C MET A 1 75.12 9.78 0.24
N ALA A 2 74.38 9.51 -0.84
CA ALA A 2 73.07 10.14 -1.04
C ALA A 2 72.15 9.36 -2.00
N GLN A 3 71.93 8.05 -1.80
CA GLN A 3 70.91 7.32 -2.58
C GLN A 3 70.05 6.29 -1.82
N LEU A 4 70.26 6.07 -0.52
CA LEU A 4 69.51 5.05 0.24
C LEU A 4 68.25 5.56 0.97
N GLY A 5 68.00 6.87 1.00
CA GLY A 5 66.89 7.47 1.77
C GLY A 5 65.53 7.55 1.07
N VAL A 6 65.48 7.46 -0.26
CA VAL A 6 64.24 7.74 -1.04
C VAL A 6 63.40 6.46 -1.26
N PHE A 7 64.02 5.29 -1.29
CA PHE A 7 63.32 4.03 -1.55
C PHE A 7 62.52 3.49 -0.34
N ARG A 8 62.88 3.85 0.90
CA ARG A 8 62.22 3.34 2.12
C ARG A 8 60.90 4.05 2.44
N LYS A 9 60.74 5.33 2.04
CA LYS A 9 59.49 6.09 2.25
C LYS A 9 58.35 5.65 1.31
N LYS A 10 58.64 5.35 0.03
CA LYS A 10 57.61 4.95 -0.95
C LYS A 10 56.91 3.62 -0.62
N LYS A 11 57.64 2.60 -0.14
CA LYS A 11 57.04 1.30 0.26
C LYS A 11 56.08 1.43 1.45
N SER A 12 56.37 2.33 2.40
CA SER A 12 55.52 2.54 3.59
C SER A 12 54.20 3.27 3.25
N ALA A 13 54.20 4.12 2.22
CA ALA A 13 53.00 4.85 1.79
C ALA A 13 52.01 3.92 1.07
N GLY A 14 52.51 3.02 0.20
CA GLY A 14 51.67 2.03 -0.49
C GLY A 14 51.00 1.04 0.48
N TYR A 15 51.72 0.59 1.52
CA TYR A 15 51.18 -0.33 2.52
C TYR A 15 50.10 0.32 3.40
N ARG A 16 50.29 1.59 3.78
CA ARG A 16 49.28 2.38 4.51
C ARG A 16 48.06 2.69 3.65
N PHE A 17 48.25 2.92 2.35
CA PHE A 17 47.15 3.12 1.41
C PHE A 17 46.34 1.82 1.23
N PHE A 18 47.02 0.68 1.08
CA PHE A 18 46.38 -0.63 0.95
C PHE A 18 45.60 -1.03 2.21
N LEU A 19 46.15 -0.80 3.41
CA LEU A 19 45.46 -1.04 4.68
C LEU A 19 44.24 -0.11 4.87
N ARG A 20 44.34 1.17 4.46
CA ARG A 20 43.20 2.10 4.46
C ARG A 20 42.13 1.69 3.46
N PHE A 21 42.53 1.19 2.29
CA PHE A 21 41.60 0.69 1.28
C PHE A 21 40.84 -0.56 1.77
N ILE A 22 41.54 -1.50 2.42
CA ILE A 22 40.92 -2.68 3.04
C ILE A 22 40.01 -2.29 4.20
N ALA A 23 40.42 -1.35 5.07
CA ALA A 23 39.57 -0.84 6.14
C ALA A 23 38.32 -0.14 5.62
N CYS A 24 38.43 0.66 4.56
CA CYS A 24 37.28 1.27 3.88
C CYS A 24 36.39 0.23 3.20
N LEU A 25 36.96 -0.84 2.62
CA LEU A 25 36.20 -1.92 2.01
C LEU A 25 35.44 -2.74 3.05
N HIS A 26 36.05 -3.01 4.21
CA HIS A 26 35.37 -3.66 5.33
C HIS A 26 34.32 -2.77 5.98
N LEU A 27 34.57 -1.46 6.12
CA LEU A 27 33.57 -0.51 6.60
C LEU A 27 32.41 -0.37 5.61
N PHE A 28 32.69 -0.34 4.31
CA PHE A 28 31.69 -0.34 3.25
C PHE A 28 30.86 -1.63 3.26
N MET A 29 31.51 -2.80 3.40
CA MET A 29 30.83 -4.09 3.54
C MET A 29 29.96 -4.14 4.81
N LEU A 30 30.46 -3.64 5.94
CA LEU A 30 29.71 -3.57 7.20
C LEU A 30 28.51 -2.62 7.10
N VAL A 31 28.66 -1.47 6.45
CA VAL A 31 27.56 -0.51 6.18
C VAL A 31 26.54 -1.12 5.23
N THR A 32 26.95 -1.86 4.19
CA THR A 32 26.01 -2.54 3.29
C THR A 32 25.25 -3.68 3.95
N SER A 33 25.86 -4.37 4.93
CA SER A 33 25.17 -5.41 5.71
C SER A 33 24.15 -4.85 6.71
N ILE A 34 24.32 -3.60 7.18
CA ILE A 34 23.34 -2.93 8.05
C ILE A 34 22.14 -2.40 7.24
N VAL A 35 22.31 -2.14 5.93
CA VAL A 35 21.24 -1.67 5.03
C VAL A 35 20.34 -2.82 4.53
N GLN A 36 20.74 -4.08 4.74
CA GLN A 36 19.87 -5.22 4.45
C GLN A 36 18.88 -5.46 5.60
N ALA A 37 17.60 -5.18 5.31
CA ALA A 37 16.40 -5.51 6.08
C ALA A 37 15.93 -4.52 7.16
N ALA A 38 15.78 -3.23 6.81
CA ALA A 38 14.64 -2.46 7.30
C ALA A 38 13.45 -2.71 6.36
N ASP A 39 12.92 -3.93 6.39
CA ASP A 39 11.69 -4.28 5.68
C ASP A 39 10.57 -3.43 6.30
N VAL A 40 10.03 -2.44 5.58
CA VAL A 40 8.98 -1.53 6.05
C VAL A 40 7.69 -2.36 6.21
N LYS A 41 7.60 -3.18 7.26
CA LYS A 41 6.44 -4.06 7.51
C LYS A 41 5.28 -3.31 8.17
N TRP A 42 5.53 -2.11 8.68
CA TRP A 42 4.69 -1.42 9.65
C TRP A 42 4.08 -0.15 9.04
N GLY A 43 3.37 -0.39 7.96
CA GLY A 43 2.40 0.50 7.30
C GLY A 43 1.43 -0.29 6.40
N PHE A 44 1.56 -1.61 6.40
CA PHE A 44 0.97 -2.51 5.42
C PHE A 44 0.08 -3.58 6.06
N TRP A 45 0.00 -3.60 7.39
CA TRP A 45 -0.69 -4.63 8.15
C TRP A 45 -2.15 -4.76 7.71
N ALA A 46 -2.84 -3.63 7.50
CA ALA A 46 -4.23 -3.62 7.06
C ALA A 46 -4.41 -4.24 5.67
N HIS A 47 -3.59 -3.86 4.69
CA HIS A 47 -3.60 -4.41 3.33
C HIS A 47 -3.44 -5.94 3.31
N LYS A 48 -2.48 -6.44 4.08
CA LYS A 48 -2.24 -7.88 4.26
C LYS A 48 -3.45 -8.58 4.88
N ARG A 49 -3.98 -8.01 5.98
CA ARG A 49 -5.13 -8.56 6.70
C ARG A 49 -6.37 -8.59 5.83
N ILE A 50 -6.65 -7.52 5.08
CA ILE A 50 -7.81 -7.40 4.19
C ILE A 50 -7.77 -8.49 3.11
N ASN A 51 -6.64 -8.62 2.40
CA ASN A 51 -6.48 -9.64 1.35
C ASN A 51 -6.63 -11.05 1.91
N ARG A 52 -5.99 -11.33 3.05
CA ARG A 52 -6.10 -12.62 3.74
C ARG A 52 -7.54 -12.94 4.12
N MET A 53 -8.26 -11.98 4.68
CA MET A 53 -9.64 -12.17 5.11
C MET A 53 -10.61 -12.37 3.94
N ALA A 54 -10.37 -11.71 2.80
CA ALA A 54 -11.20 -11.86 1.61
C ALA A 54 -11.21 -13.31 1.07
N VAL A 55 -10.10 -14.06 1.20
CA VAL A 55 -10.01 -15.47 0.81
C VAL A 55 -11.03 -16.35 1.53
N PHE A 56 -11.31 -16.06 2.81
CA PHE A 56 -12.24 -16.88 3.60
C PHE A 56 -13.71 -16.68 3.21
N ARG A 57 -14.02 -15.64 2.44
CA ARG A 57 -15.38 -15.41 1.94
C ARG A 57 -15.70 -16.28 0.73
N LEU A 58 -14.71 -16.54 -0.12
CA LEU A 58 -14.89 -17.16 -1.43
C LEU A 58 -15.60 -18.54 -1.36
N PRO A 59 -16.43 -18.88 -2.37
CA PRO A 59 -17.11 -20.17 -2.45
C PRO A 59 -16.10 -21.32 -2.63
N ALA A 60 -16.50 -22.54 -2.30
CA ALA A 60 -15.61 -23.71 -2.23
C ALA A 60 -14.80 -23.95 -3.53
N GLU A 61 -15.40 -23.68 -4.69
CA GLU A 61 -14.81 -23.81 -6.02
C GLU A 61 -13.62 -22.89 -6.24
N MET A 62 -13.66 -21.69 -5.65
CA MET A 62 -12.54 -20.75 -5.68
C MET A 62 -11.59 -20.94 -4.50
N GLN A 63 -12.16 -21.28 -3.34
CA GLN A 63 -11.48 -21.27 -2.07
C GLN A 63 -10.31 -22.25 -2.03
N TYR A 64 -10.38 -23.38 -2.74
CA TYR A 64 -9.26 -24.32 -2.86
C TYR A 64 -8.00 -23.66 -3.44
N PHE A 65 -8.12 -22.95 -4.57
CA PHE A 65 -7.01 -22.25 -5.22
C PHE A 65 -6.49 -21.09 -4.35
N TYR A 66 -7.40 -20.26 -3.82
CA TYR A 66 -7.03 -19.08 -3.05
C TYR A 66 -6.45 -19.41 -1.67
N LYS A 67 -6.98 -20.41 -0.95
CA LYS A 67 -6.42 -20.83 0.35
C LYS A 67 -5.01 -21.41 0.21
N LYS A 68 -4.74 -22.18 -0.85
CA LYS A 68 -3.39 -22.71 -1.09
C LYS A 68 -2.35 -21.61 -1.34
N ASN A 69 -2.79 -20.48 -1.90
CA ASN A 69 -1.94 -19.33 -2.23
C ASN A 69 -2.16 -18.13 -1.29
N ILE A 70 -2.76 -18.34 -0.12
CA ILE A 70 -3.17 -17.26 0.78
C ILE A 70 -1.99 -16.41 1.26
N ASP A 71 -0.83 -17.03 1.48
CA ASP A 71 0.37 -16.31 1.94
C ASP A 71 0.97 -15.47 0.81
N TYR A 72 0.91 -15.94 -0.45
CA TYR A 72 1.26 -15.10 -1.60
C TYR A 72 0.37 -13.86 -1.67
N LEU A 73 -0.95 -14.04 -1.57
CA LEU A 73 -1.91 -12.92 -1.61
C LEU A 73 -1.69 -11.95 -0.44
N THR A 74 -1.40 -12.49 0.74
CA THR A 74 -1.14 -11.72 1.96
C THR A 74 0.13 -10.90 1.80
N GLU A 75 1.25 -11.52 1.40
CA GLU A 75 2.55 -10.84 1.35
C GLU A 75 2.67 -9.87 0.17
N ASN A 76 2.04 -10.17 -0.97
CA ASN A 76 2.08 -9.32 -2.15
C ASN A 76 1.02 -8.21 -2.16
N ALA A 77 0.11 -8.17 -1.18
CA ALA A 77 -0.89 -7.10 -1.00
C ALA A 77 -0.28 -5.70 -0.82
N THR A 78 1.03 -5.59 -0.65
CA THR A 78 1.76 -4.34 -0.37
C THR A 78 2.67 -3.95 -1.53
N ASN A 79 2.72 -4.77 -2.58
CA ASN A 79 3.58 -4.52 -3.73
C ASN A 79 3.24 -3.22 -4.48
N PRO A 80 1.97 -2.79 -4.60
CA PRO A 80 1.66 -1.50 -5.21
C PRO A 80 2.34 -0.34 -4.49
N ASP A 81 2.28 -0.32 -3.16
CA ASP A 81 2.96 0.70 -2.35
C ASP A 81 4.47 0.65 -2.53
N ARG A 82 5.06 -0.54 -2.55
CA ARG A 82 6.50 -0.71 -2.75
C ARG A 82 6.96 -0.11 -4.08
N ARG A 83 6.17 -0.27 -5.16
CA ARG A 83 6.54 0.16 -6.50
C ARG A 83 6.08 1.58 -6.86
N ARG A 84 5.33 2.27 -5.99
CA ARG A 84 4.80 3.63 -6.24
C ARG A 84 5.87 4.67 -6.57
N TYR A 85 7.07 4.51 -6.00
CA TYR A 85 8.20 5.42 -6.18
C TYR A 85 9.09 5.08 -7.39
N SER A 86 8.92 3.89 -7.99
CA SER A 86 9.80 3.38 -9.05
C SER A 86 9.10 3.12 -10.38
N VAL A 87 7.77 2.99 -10.37
CA VAL A 87 6.95 2.74 -11.56
C VAL A 87 6.21 4.03 -11.92
N VAL A 88 6.50 4.55 -13.10
CA VAL A 88 5.82 5.74 -13.63
C VAL A 88 4.32 5.46 -13.75
N GLY A 89 3.51 6.37 -13.22
CA GLY A 89 2.05 6.25 -13.21
C GLY A 89 1.49 5.24 -12.20
N GLU A 90 2.30 4.75 -11.26
CA GLU A 90 1.81 3.92 -10.15
C GLU A 90 1.23 4.79 -9.03
N ALA A 91 1.93 5.83 -8.58
CA ALA A 91 1.51 6.63 -7.43
C ALA A 91 0.08 7.19 -7.54
N GLU A 92 -0.30 7.66 -8.72
CA GLU A 92 -1.65 8.15 -9.02
C GLU A 92 -2.75 7.07 -8.92
N ARG A 93 -2.42 5.78 -8.83
CA ARG A 93 -3.42 4.69 -8.69
C ARG A 93 -3.89 4.47 -7.26
N HIS A 94 -3.28 5.13 -6.28
CA HIS A 94 -3.50 4.90 -4.85
C HIS A 94 -4.56 5.84 -4.27
N TYR A 95 -4.92 6.91 -4.96
CA TYR A 95 -5.77 7.96 -4.41
C TYR A 95 -6.66 8.62 -5.47
N VAL A 96 -7.56 9.49 -5.01
CA VAL A 96 -8.30 10.46 -5.84
C VAL A 96 -8.62 11.71 -5.02
N ASP A 97 -8.08 12.86 -5.41
CA ASP A 97 -8.28 14.13 -4.72
C ASP A 97 -9.66 14.75 -5.04
N LEU A 98 -10.70 14.32 -4.33
CA LEU A 98 -12.08 14.75 -4.63
C LEU A 98 -12.30 16.25 -4.38
N ASP A 99 -11.58 16.83 -3.44
CA ASP A 99 -11.63 18.25 -3.09
C ASP A 99 -11.20 19.19 -4.22
N VAL A 100 -10.47 18.68 -5.23
CA VAL A 100 -10.13 19.43 -6.45
C VAL A 100 -11.35 19.66 -7.34
N TYR A 101 -12.33 18.77 -7.29
CA TYR A 101 -13.52 18.82 -8.14
C TYR A 101 -14.71 19.52 -7.47
N GLY A 102 -14.49 20.06 -6.26
CA GLY A 102 -15.47 20.75 -5.44
C GLY A 102 -16.55 19.83 -4.84
N ASP A 103 -17.47 20.41 -4.07
CA ASP A 103 -18.51 19.67 -3.33
C ASP A 103 -19.44 18.83 -4.23
N SER A 104 -19.47 19.13 -5.53
CA SER A 104 -20.23 18.38 -6.53
C SER A 104 -19.45 17.24 -7.17
N ALA A 105 -18.26 16.86 -6.67
CA ALA A 105 -17.41 15.79 -7.23
C ALA A 105 -18.19 14.52 -7.60
N ARG A 106 -19.13 14.10 -6.76
CA ARG A 106 -20.00 12.93 -7.01
C ARG A 106 -20.87 13.06 -8.27
N ILE A 107 -21.30 14.28 -8.60
CA ILE A 107 -22.16 14.58 -9.74
C ILE A 107 -21.30 14.92 -10.97
N THR A 108 -20.16 15.57 -10.76
CA THR A 108 -19.33 16.09 -11.83
C THR A 108 -18.37 15.05 -12.40
N LEU A 109 -17.88 14.09 -11.60
CA LEU A 109 -16.93 13.08 -12.05
C LEU A 109 -17.63 11.95 -12.80
N PRO A 110 -17.30 11.72 -14.09
CA PRO A 110 -17.84 10.60 -14.83
C PRO A 110 -17.32 9.26 -14.29
N LYS A 111 -18.20 8.26 -14.25
CA LYS A 111 -17.87 6.96 -13.66
C LYS A 111 -16.79 6.22 -14.45
N TYR A 112 -16.82 6.34 -15.78
CA TYR A 112 -15.95 5.63 -16.70
C TYR A 112 -14.81 6.52 -17.18
N TRP A 113 -13.64 5.91 -17.35
CA TRP A 113 -12.39 6.63 -17.69
C TRP A 113 -12.50 7.45 -18.98
N LYS A 114 -13.10 6.88 -20.03
CA LYS A 114 -13.26 7.56 -21.33
C LYS A 114 -14.02 8.87 -21.20
N ASP A 115 -15.12 8.85 -20.46
CA ASP A 115 -15.97 10.03 -20.26
C ASP A 115 -15.27 11.05 -19.35
N ALA A 116 -14.54 10.58 -18.34
CA ALA A 116 -13.74 11.43 -17.47
C ALA A 116 -12.65 12.17 -18.27
N VAL A 117 -11.90 11.46 -19.12
CA VAL A 117 -10.87 12.04 -19.99
C VAL A 117 -11.48 13.06 -20.94
N GLN A 118 -12.63 12.75 -21.55
CA GLN A 118 -13.30 13.69 -22.45
C GLN A 118 -13.73 14.98 -21.74
N LYS A 119 -14.14 14.88 -20.48
CA LYS A 119 -14.67 16.02 -19.71
C LYS A 119 -13.58 16.87 -19.06
N ILE A 120 -12.53 16.25 -18.52
CA ILE A 120 -11.56 16.89 -17.62
C ILE A 120 -10.14 16.91 -18.23
N GLY A 121 -9.82 15.95 -19.10
CA GLY A 121 -8.49 15.74 -19.64
C GLY A 121 -7.65 14.77 -18.79
N GLU A 122 -6.86 13.93 -19.47
CA GLU A 122 -6.10 12.85 -18.84
C GLU A 122 -5.03 13.37 -17.87
N ASP A 123 -4.27 14.40 -18.25
CA ASP A 123 -3.19 14.94 -17.41
C ASP A 123 -3.71 15.45 -16.06
N SER A 124 -4.88 16.11 -16.06
CA SER A 124 -5.50 16.61 -14.84
C SER A 124 -6.01 15.46 -13.96
N LEU A 125 -6.62 14.44 -14.54
CA LEU A 125 -7.08 13.26 -13.80
C LEU A 125 -5.91 12.52 -13.15
N ARG A 126 -4.84 12.26 -13.90
CA ARG A 126 -3.64 11.58 -13.40
C ARG A 126 -2.97 12.36 -12.27
N LYS A 127 -2.86 13.67 -12.41
CA LYS A 127 -2.31 14.55 -11.36
C LYS A 127 -3.09 14.44 -10.04
N HIS A 128 -4.40 14.23 -10.11
CA HIS A 128 -5.32 14.21 -8.97
C HIS A 128 -5.77 12.81 -8.57
N GLY A 129 -5.07 11.78 -9.04
CA GLY A 129 -5.32 10.40 -8.66
C GLY A 129 -6.49 9.75 -9.42
N ILE A 130 -6.32 8.47 -9.71
CA ILE A 130 -7.16 7.69 -10.60
C ILE A 130 -7.59 6.34 -10.02
N VAL A 131 -7.48 6.13 -8.70
CA VAL A 131 -7.85 4.85 -8.06
C VAL A 131 -9.23 4.31 -8.49
N PRO A 132 -10.31 5.12 -8.64
CA PRO A 132 -11.62 4.59 -8.98
C PRO A 132 -11.69 3.99 -10.40
N TRP A 133 -10.94 4.57 -11.33
CA TRP A 133 -10.86 4.11 -12.72
C TRP A 133 -9.84 2.99 -12.89
N TYR A 134 -8.75 3.01 -12.11
CA TYR A 134 -7.76 1.94 -12.14
C TYR A 134 -8.32 0.62 -11.61
N ILE A 135 -9.13 0.63 -10.54
CA ILE A 135 -9.84 -0.57 -10.06
C ILE A 135 -10.66 -1.22 -11.18
N GLN A 136 -11.38 -0.45 -11.98
CA GLN A 136 -12.16 -0.98 -13.12
C GLN A 136 -11.26 -1.66 -14.17
N THR A 137 -10.08 -1.11 -14.39
CA THR A 137 -9.08 -1.69 -15.31
C THR A 137 -8.53 -3.01 -14.74
N ALA A 138 -8.17 -3.04 -13.47
CA ALA A 138 -7.68 -4.25 -12.79
C ALA A 138 -8.75 -5.35 -12.71
N VAL A 139 -10.02 -4.99 -12.56
CA VAL A 139 -11.18 -5.91 -12.66
C VAL A 139 -11.26 -6.58 -14.03
N PHE A 140 -11.11 -5.80 -15.11
CA PHE A 140 -11.06 -6.34 -16.46
C PHE A 140 -9.86 -7.29 -16.62
N GLN A 141 -8.68 -6.88 -16.17
CA GLN A 141 -7.47 -7.69 -16.24
C GLN A 141 -7.59 -9.01 -15.46
N LEU A 142 -8.20 -9.01 -14.28
CA LEU A 142 -8.43 -10.21 -13.48
C LEU A 142 -9.42 -11.14 -14.16
N THR A 143 -10.49 -10.59 -14.75
CA THR A 143 -11.47 -11.37 -15.53
C THR A 143 -10.80 -12.07 -16.70
N GLU A 144 -9.95 -11.36 -17.46
CA GLU A 144 -9.20 -11.96 -18.57
C GLU A 144 -8.17 -13.00 -18.09
N ALA A 145 -7.53 -12.79 -16.94
CA ALA A 145 -6.64 -13.77 -16.34
C ALA A 145 -7.37 -15.07 -15.96
N PHE A 146 -8.59 -14.96 -15.42
CA PHE A 146 -9.45 -16.12 -15.17
C PHE A 146 -9.85 -16.84 -16.46
N LYS A 147 -10.27 -16.10 -17.51
CA LYS A 147 -10.61 -16.70 -18.81
C LYS A 147 -9.44 -17.48 -19.41
N ALA A 148 -8.24 -16.92 -19.31
CA ALA A 148 -7.01 -17.56 -19.76
C ALA A 148 -6.53 -18.70 -18.86
N ARG A 149 -7.11 -18.88 -17.67
CA ARG A 149 -6.67 -19.84 -16.63
C ARG A 149 -5.18 -19.68 -16.30
N ASP A 150 -4.71 -18.43 -16.21
CA ASP A 150 -3.32 -18.12 -15.90
C ASP A 150 -3.17 -17.90 -14.38
N PRO A 151 -2.66 -18.89 -13.62
CA PRO A 151 -2.59 -18.78 -12.16
C PRO A 151 -1.65 -17.67 -11.69
N ALA A 152 -0.54 -17.40 -12.38
CA ALA A 152 0.40 -16.37 -12.00
C ALA A 152 -0.26 -14.99 -12.11
N ARG A 153 -0.95 -14.73 -13.23
CA ARG A 153 -1.69 -13.48 -13.44
C ARG A 153 -2.86 -13.33 -12.48
N ILE A 154 -3.63 -14.39 -12.23
CA ILE A 154 -4.74 -14.37 -11.26
C ILE A 154 -4.23 -13.94 -9.90
N LEU A 155 -3.15 -14.56 -9.39
CA LEU A 155 -2.61 -14.26 -8.07
C LEU A 155 -2.07 -12.83 -7.97
N ARG A 156 -1.22 -12.41 -8.93
CA ARG A 156 -0.64 -11.06 -8.95
C ARG A 156 -1.71 -9.98 -9.00
N ILE A 157 -2.66 -10.10 -9.94
CA ILE A 157 -3.71 -9.10 -10.11
C ILE A 157 -4.69 -9.15 -8.93
N SER A 158 -4.97 -10.32 -8.34
CA SER A 158 -5.83 -10.41 -7.15
C SER A 158 -5.23 -9.63 -5.96
N ALA A 159 -3.94 -9.83 -5.68
CA ALA A 159 -3.24 -9.15 -4.57
C ALA A 159 -3.21 -7.63 -4.79
N ASP A 160 -2.82 -7.19 -5.99
CA ASP A 160 -2.78 -5.78 -6.36
C ASP A 160 -4.17 -5.13 -6.35
N LEU A 161 -5.18 -5.80 -6.92
CA LEU A 161 -6.56 -5.31 -6.90
C LEU A 161 -7.09 -5.20 -5.47
N GLY A 162 -6.74 -6.14 -4.59
CA GLY A 162 -7.08 -6.09 -3.17
C GLY A 162 -6.52 -4.85 -2.48
N HIS A 163 -5.29 -4.46 -2.82
CA HIS A 163 -4.66 -3.23 -2.33
C HIS A 163 -5.39 -1.97 -2.79
N TYR A 164 -5.61 -1.77 -4.08
CA TYR A 164 -6.28 -0.55 -4.57
C TYR A 164 -7.72 -0.43 -4.06
N ILE A 165 -8.42 -1.56 -3.87
CA ILE A 165 -9.72 -1.56 -3.21
C ILE A 165 -9.58 -1.11 -1.75
N ALA A 166 -8.57 -1.57 -1.00
CA ALA A 166 -8.32 -1.14 0.36
C ALA A 166 -7.98 0.36 0.44
N ASP A 167 -7.14 0.88 -0.45
CA ASP A 167 -6.84 2.32 -0.58
C ASP A 167 -8.10 3.14 -0.83
N ALA A 168 -8.95 2.71 -1.77
CA ALA A 168 -10.22 3.37 -2.04
C ALA A 168 -11.13 3.42 -0.80
N HIS A 169 -10.86 2.61 0.22
CA HIS A 169 -11.56 2.65 1.49
C HIS A 169 -10.95 3.57 2.56
N VAL A 170 -9.77 4.12 2.34
CA VAL A 170 -9.10 5.04 3.27
C VAL A 170 -9.65 6.46 3.05
N PRO A 171 -10.22 7.13 4.07
CA PRO A 171 -10.72 8.50 3.92
C PRO A 171 -9.66 9.48 3.40
N LEU A 172 -8.43 9.34 3.90
CA LEU A 172 -7.31 10.21 3.56
C LEU A 172 -6.77 10.02 2.14
N HIS A 173 -7.11 8.93 1.45
CA HIS A 173 -6.79 8.73 0.02
C HIS A 173 -7.80 9.43 -0.90
N THR A 174 -8.70 10.26 -0.35
CA THR A 174 -9.74 10.96 -1.12
C THR A 174 -9.64 12.49 -1.11
N THR A 175 -8.54 13.03 -0.61
CA THR A 175 -8.35 14.48 -0.41
C THR A 175 -6.88 14.86 -0.56
N ARG A 176 -6.64 16.08 -1.06
CA ARG A 176 -5.31 16.68 -1.05
C ARG A 176 -4.73 16.84 0.35
N ASN A 177 -5.55 16.94 1.40
CA ASN A 177 -5.10 17.01 2.78
C ASN A 177 -4.71 15.63 3.35
N TYR A 178 -4.24 14.70 2.51
CA TYR A 178 -4.04 13.29 2.84
C TYR A 178 -3.23 13.06 4.13
N ASN A 179 -2.21 13.89 4.40
CA ASN A 179 -1.39 13.79 5.61
C ASN A 179 -1.69 14.88 6.63
N GLY A 180 -2.77 15.64 6.50
CA GLY A 180 -3.11 16.72 7.43
C GLY A 180 -2.27 17.99 7.26
N GLN A 181 -1.50 18.09 6.17
CA GLN A 181 -0.57 19.18 5.89
C GLN A 181 -1.25 20.53 5.60
N LEU A 182 -2.55 20.53 5.25
CA LEU A 182 -3.36 21.73 5.05
C LEU A 182 -4.15 22.12 6.32
N SER A 183 -4.02 21.35 7.40
CA SER A 183 -4.80 21.48 8.64
C SER A 183 -3.96 21.47 9.92
N ASN A 184 -2.63 21.47 9.82
CA ASN A 184 -1.70 21.32 10.95
C ASN A 184 -1.85 20.00 11.74
N GLN A 185 -2.11 18.91 11.03
CA GLN A 185 -2.32 17.56 11.58
C GLN A 185 -1.34 16.56 10.94
N GLU A 186 -0.11 17.02 10.67
CA GLU A 186 0.88 16.22 9.93
C GLU A 186 1.13 14.85 10.58
N GLY A 187 1.08 13.80 9.77
CA GLY A 187 1.22 12.42 10.21
C GLY A 187 -0.11 11.72 10.52
N ILE A 188 -1.26 12.37 10.33
CA ILE A 188 -2.58 11.75 10.54
C ILE A 188 -2.85 10.59 9.57
N HIS A 189 -2.20 10.57 8.40
CA HIS A 189 -2.27 9.45 7.45
C HIS A 189 -1.80 8.15 8.08
N ALA A 190 -0.53 8.12 8.48
CA ALA A 190 0.07 6.94 9.12
C ALA A 190 -0.60 6.63 10.47
N PHE A 191 -1.16 7.64 11.14
CA PHE A 191 -1.94 7.43 12.36
C PHE A 191 -3.21 6.61 12.08
N TRP A 192 -4.03 7.03 11.13
CA TRP A 192 -5.29 6.37 10.82
C TRP A 192 -5.08 5.01 10.13
N GLU A 193 -4.20 4.95 9.12
CA GLU A 193 -4.03 3.76 8.28
C GLU A 193 -3.17 2.66 8.93
N SER A 194 -2.15 3.04 9.70
CA SER A 194 -1.18 2.09 10.24
C SER A 194 -1.36 1.91 11.73
N ARG A 195 -1.28 2.99 12.50
CA ARG A 195 -1.23 2.92 13.96
C ARG A 195 -2.52 2.35 14.57
N LEU A 196 -3.69 2.80 14.12
CA LEU A 196 -4.96 2.30 14.67
C LEU A 196 -5.18 0.80 14.37
N PRO A 197 -5.04 0.31 13.12
CA PRO A 197 -5.18 -1.12 12.86
C PRO A 197 -4.14 -1.95 13.61
N GLU A 198 -2.87 -1.52 13.65
CA GLU A 198 -1.81 -2.23 14.40
C GLU A 198 -2.13 -2.40 15.89
N LEU A 199 -2.83 -1.44 16.50
CA LEU A 199 -3.16 -1.47 17.92
C LEU A 199 -4.45 -2.24 18.23
N PHE A 200 -5.46 -2.19 17.36
CA PHE A 200 -6.84 -2.54 17.73
C PHE A 200 -7.50 -3.58 16.81
N ALA A 201 -6.96 -3.84 15.61
CA ALA A 201 -7.67 -4.65 14.63
C ALA A 201 -7.63 -6.17 14.89
N GLU A 202 -6.90 -6.63 15.91
CA GLU A 202 -7.03 -8.00 16.41
C GLU A 202 -8.41 -8.25 17.03
N ASP A 203 -9.03 -7.21 17.61
CA ASP A 203 -10.35 -7.28 18.27
C ASP A 203 -11.52 -7.02 17.31
N TYR A 204 -11.25 -6.70 16.04
CA TYR A 204 -12.31 -6.40 15.06
C TYR A 204 -13.02 -7.67 14.61
N GLU A 205 -14.35 -7.61 14.49
CA GLU A 205 -15.13 -8.75 14.00
C GLU A 205 -15.15 -8.75 12.46
N MET A 206 -14.21 -9.49 11.87
CA MET A 206 -13.92 -9.46 10.44
C MET A 206 -14.62 -10.56 9.62
N TRP A 207 -15.53 -11.35 10.21
CA TRP A 207 -16.37 -12.27 9.44
C TRP A 207 -17.58 -11.55 8.82
N ILE A 208 -17.75 -11.68 7.50
CA ILE A 208 -18.73 -10.91 6.71
C ILE A 208 -19.67 -11.84 5.91
N GLY A 209 -19.44 -13.15 5.94
CA GLY A 209 -20.17 -14.13 5.13
C GLY A 209 -19.71 -14.18 3.67
N GLU A 210 -20.52 -14.81 2.84
CA GLU A 210 -20.21 -15.14 1.43
C GLU A 210 -20.13 -13.90 0.52
N PRO A 211 -19.38 -13.97 -0.61
CA PRO A 211 -19.30 -12.90 -1.59
C PRO A 211 -20.61 -12.74 -2.35
N VAL A 212 -20.91 -11.50 -2.73
CA VAL A 212 -22.06 -11.16 -3.55
C VAL A 212 -21.58 -10.72 -4.92
N TYR A 213 -22.16 -11.29 -5.98
CA TYR A 213 -21.89 -10.90 -7.35
C TYR A 213 -22.27 -9.43 -7.59
N GLN A 214 -21.38 -8.66 -8.20
CA GLN A 214 -21.56 -7.24 -8.48
C GLN A 214 -21.87 -7.04 -9.96
N THR A 215 -23.08 -6.55 -10.25
CA THR A 215 -23.54 -6.26 -11.62
C THR A 215 -22.95 -4.96 -12.19
N ASP A 216 -22.72 -3.96 -11.33
CA ASP A 216 -22.13 -2.67 -11.71
C ASP A 216 -20.96 -2.34 -10.77
N ILE A 217 -19.77 -2.82 -11.15
CA ILE A 217 -18.55 -2.62 -10.37
C ILE A 217 -18.15 -1.15 -10.34
N ALA A 218 -18.35 -0.41 -11.43
CA ALA A 218 -18.01 1.02 -11.48
C ALA A 218 -18.81 1.81 -10.44
N GLU A 219 -20.13 1.58 -10.36
CA GLU A 219 -20.97 2.20 -9.34
C GLU A 219 -20.51 1.86 -7.92
N GLN A 220 -20.13 0.61 -7.64
CA GLN A 220 -19.67 0.21 -6.31
C GLN A 220 -18.34 0.88 -5.92
N VAL A 221 -17.42 1.02 -6.87
CA VAL A 221 -16.16 1.73 -6.65
C VAL A 221 -16.42 3.20 -6.31
N TRP A 222 -17.29 3.87 -7.07
CA TRP A 222 -17.63 5.27 -6.80
C TRP A 222 -18.39 5.47 -5.48
N LYS A 223 -19.33 4.58 -5.15
CA LYS A 223 -20.00 4.57 -3.84
C LYS A 223 -18.98 4.44 -2.70
N THR A 224 -18.00 3.56 -2.87
CA THR A 224 -16.95 3.31 -1.88
C THR A 224 -16.10 4.55 -1.63
N VAL A 225 -15.59 5.15 -2.71
CA VAL A 225 -14.76 6.36 -2.67
C VAL A 225 -15.50 7.52 -2.02
N MET A 226 -16.76 7.74 -2.39
CA MET A 226 -17.58 8.80 -1.77
C MET A 226 -17.85 8.52 -0.28
N ALA A 227 -18.11 7.27 0.09
CA ALA A 227 -18.28 6.89 1.48
C ALA A 227 -16.98 7.02 2.30
N SER A 228 -15.80 6.87 1.68
CA SER A 228 -14.50 7.15 2.33
C SER A 228 -14.36 8.64 2.60
N ASN A 229 -14.62 9.46 1.57
CA ASN A 229 -14.49 10.90 1.67
C ASN A 229 -15.43 11.53 2.70
N MET A 230 -16.66 11.03 2.77
CA MET A 230 -17.63 11.43 3.80
C MET A 230 -17.20 11.09 5.24
N ALA A 231 -16.19 10.24 5.43
CA ALA A 231 -15.65 9.93 6.75
C ALA A 231 -14.43 10.80 7.11
N SER A 232 -13.88 11.56 6.17
CA SER A 232 -12.68 12.41 6.40
C SER A 232 -12.93 13.51 7.42
N ASP A 233 -14.18 13.99 7.52
CA ASP A 233 -14.59 15.02 8.48
C ASP A 233 -14.25 14.64 9.94
N SER A 234 -14.68 13.47 10.36
CA SER A 234 -14.46 12.91 11.69
C SER A 234 -13.01 12.50 11.90
N VAL A 235 -12.29 12.11 10.83
CA VAL A 235 -10.85 11.86 10.91
C VAL A 235 -10.12 13.12 11.37
N PHE A 236 -10.34 14.25 10.71
CA PHE A 236 -9.66 15.50 11.04
C PHE A 236 -10.21 16.14 12.32
N GLU A 237 -11.53 16.26 12.43
CA GLU A 237 -12.17 17.01 13.51
C GLU A 237 -11.91 16.36 14.88
N PHE A 238 -11.99 15.03 14.99
CA PHE A 238 -11.75 14.36 16.27
C PHE A 238 -10.28 14.39 16.69
N GLU A 239 -9.33 14.34 15.75
CA GLU A 239 -7.91 14.43 16.10
C GLU A 239 -7.60 15.85 16.62
N LYS A 240 -8.19 16.87 15.99
CA LYS A 240 -8.08 18.27 16.42
C LYS A 240 -8.73 18.51 17.79
N GLN A 241 -9.94 18.03 18.00
CA GLN A 241 -10.65 18.13 19.29
C GLN A 241 -9.89 17.43 20.42
N LEU A 242 -9.40 16.22 20.16
CA LEU A 242 -8.62 15.48 21.15
C LEU A 242 -7.32 16.22 21.46
N THR A 243 -6.60 16.69 20.44
CA THR A 243 -5.38 17.49 20.63
C THR A 243 -5.59 18.71 21.52
N ALA A 244 -6.71 19.43 21.36
CA ALA A 244 -7.03 20.61 22.16
C ALA A 244 -7.26 20.31 23.64
N SER A 245 -7.62 19.08 24.00
CA SER A 245 -7.95 18.66 25.37
C SER A 245 -6.90 17.71 25.99
N PHE A 246 -5.89 17.30 25.21
CA PHE A 246 -4.90 16.32 25.62
C PHE A 246 -3.58 16.98 26.04
N ASP A 247 -2.88 16.37 27.00
CA ASP A 247 -1.56 16.84 27.43
C ASP A 247 -0.57 16.75 26.24
N PRO A 248 0.00 17.87 25.79
CA PRO A 248 0.94 17.90 24.66
C PRO A 248 2.14 16.97 24.85
N TYR A 249 2.60 16.79 26.10
CA TYR A 249 3.73 15.92 26.42
C TYR A 249 3.39 14.43 26.36
N LYS A 250 2.09 14.07 26.35
CA LYS A 250 1.61 12.68 26.26
C LYS A 250 1.07 12.32 24.88
N LYS A 251 0.84 13.30 24.00
CA LYS A 251 0.26 13.05 22.66
C LYS A 251 1.10 12.07 21.83
N TYR A 252 2.42 12.14 21.95
CA TYR A 252 3.35 11.32 21.19
C TYR A 252 4.18 10.41 22.09
N SER A 253 4.58 9.27 21.55
CA SER A 253 5.58 8.37 22.14
C SER A 253 6.68 8.08 21.11
N TYR A 254 7.82 7.59 21.61
CA TYR A 254 8.89 7.07 20.76
C TYR A 254 8.91 5.56 20.89
N GLU A 255 8.91 4.87 19.75
CA GLU A 255 8.93 3.41 19.68
C GLU A 255 10.01 2.96 18.71
N LEU A 256 10.63 1.82 19.01
CA LEU A 256 11.62 1.21 18.12
C LEU A 256 10.88 0.46 17.01
N ARG A 257 10.92 0.96 15.77
CA ARG A 257 10.37 0.30 14.58
C ARG A 257 11.52 -0.12 13.68
N ASN A 258 11.71 -1.42 13.47
CA ASN A 258 12.83 -1.97 12.70
C ASN A 258 14.21 -1.41 13.12
N ASN A 259 14.45 -1.34 14.44
CA ASN A 259 15.66 -0.73 15.03
C ASN A 259 15.85 0.77 14.77
N VAL A 260 14.84 1.46 14.24
CA VAL A 260 14.81 2.92 14.10
C VAL A 260 13.87 3.49 15.15
N LEU A 261 14.33 4.47 15.92
CA LEU A 261 13.47 5.17 16.87
C LEU A 261 12.52 6.10 16.09
N THR A 262 11.22 5.85 16.17
CA THR A 262 10.20 6.60 15.44
C THR A 262 9.25 7.28 16.41
N ARG A 263 8.99 8.57 16.20
CA ARG A 263 7.93 9.30 16.91
C ARG A 263 6.57 8.90 16.32
N SER A 264 5.64 8.48 17.16
CA SER A 264 4.28 8.12 16.77
C SER A 264 3.27 8.65 17.78
N TYR A 265 1.97 8.60 17.44
CA TYR A 265 0.91 8.89 18.39
C TYR A 265 0.96 7.87 19.54
N SER A 266 0.86 8.36 20.77
CA SER A 266 0.93 7.50 21.95
C SER A 266 -0.25 6.54 21.99
N ARG A 267 -0.09 5.40 22.69
CA ARG A 267 -1.18 4.43 22.85
C ARG A 267 -2.42 5.07 23.48
N GLU A 268 -2.26 5.87 24.53
CA GLU A 268 -3.38 6.54 25.21
C GLU A 268 -4.14 7.50 24.28
N PHE A 269 -3.42 8.30 23.48
CA PHE A 269 -4.06 9.18 22.49
C PHE A 269 -4.77 8.35 21.41
N SER A 270 -4.13 7.28 20.94
CA SER A 270 -4.69 6.37 19.94
C SER A 270 -5.99 5.71 20.40
N GLU A 271 -6.05 5.25 21.65
CA GLU A 271 -7.24 4.63 22.25
C GLU A 271 -8.41 5.62 22.33
N LYS A 272 -8.17 6.85 22.82
CA LYS A 272 -9.22 7.87 22.90
C LYS A 272 -9.70 8.31 21.52
N TYR A 273 -8.78 8.52 20.58
CA TYR A 273 -9.13 8.87 19.20
C TYR A 273 -9.94 7.75 18.52
N HIS A 274 -9.54 6.49 18.71
CA HIS A 274 -10.26 5.32 18.19
C HIS A 274 -11.69 5.23 18.75
N GLN A 275 -11.87 5.52 20.05
CA GLN A 275 -13.19 5.62 20.67
C GLN A 275 -14.03 6.75 20.07
N MET A 276 -13.45 7.94 19.84
CA MET A 276 -14.14 9.07 19.20
C MET A 276 -14.58 8.74 17.77
N LEU A 277 -13.75 8.01 17.01
CA LEU A 277 -14.09 7.50 15.68
C LEU A 277 -15.26 6.49 15.70
N GLY A 278 -15.62 5.95 16.88
CA GLY A 278 -16.83 5.15 17.06
C GLY A 278 -16.89 3.94 16.13
N GLY A 279 -15.80 3.18 16.00
CA GLY A 279 -15.73 1.99 15.14
C GLY A 279 -15.55 2.28 13.64
N GLN A 280 -15.21 3.51 13.25
CA GLN A 280 -15.02 3.86 11.83
C GLN A 280 -13.96 2.98 11.14
N VAL A 281 -12.78 2.81 11.73
CA VAL A 281 -11.67 2.04 11.15
C VAL A 281 -12.12 0.59 10.86
N GLU A 282 -12.78 -0.05 11.83
CA GLU A 282 -13.35 -1.39 11.67
C GLU A 282 -14.37 -1.43 10.52
N ARG A 283 -15.32 -0.48 10.47
CA ARG A 283 -16.31 -0.42 9.37
C ARG A 283 -15.65 -0.28 8.01
N ARG A 284 -14.61 0.55 7.88
CA ARG A 284 -13.87 0.74 6.62
C ARG A 284 -13.14 -0.56 6.24
N MET A 285 -12.41 -1.18 7.17
CA MET A 285 -11.72 -2.46 6.91
C MET A 285 -12.67 -3.59 6.54
N LYS A 286 -13.82 -3.71 7.21
CA LYS A 286 -14.86 -4.70 6.87
C LYS A 286 -15.41 -4.44 5.47
N ALA A 287 -15.71 -3.19 5.13
CA ALA A 287 -16.14 -2.83 3.78
C ALA A 287 -15.07 -3.20 2.72
N SER A 288 -13.78 -3.02 3.02
CA SER A 288 -12.69 -3.46 2.14
C SER A 288 -12.69 -4.97 1.93
N VAL A 289 -12.70 -5.77 3.01
CA VAL A 289 -12.76 -7.24 2.93
C VAL A 289 -13.98 -7.70 2.13
N LYS A 290 -15.12 -7.03 2.34
CA LYS A 290 -16.34 -7.29 1.60
C LYS A 290 -16.14 -7.04 0.10
N MET A 291 -15.66 -5.86 -0.27
CA MET A 291 -15.54 -5.48 -1.67
C MET A 291 -14.49 -6.31 -2.42
N VAL A 292 -13.35 -6.63 -1.78
CA VAL A 292 -12.32 -7.49 -2.37
C VAL A 292 -12.87 -8.88 -2.71
N GLY A 293 -13.53 -9.54 -1.76
CA GLY A 293 -14.12 -10.86 -2.00
C GLY A 293 -15.24 -10.82 -3.05
N ASP A 294 -16.09 -9.79 -3.01
CA ASP A 294 -17.19 -9.61 -3.98
C ASP A 294 -16.65 -9.40 -5.40
N ILE A 295 -15.58 -8.61 -5.55
CA ILE A 295 -14.98 -8.34 -6.85
C ILE A 295 -14.21 -9.54 -7.41
N TRP A 296 -13.39 -10.23 -6.60
CA TRP A 296 -12.72 -11.46 -7.06
C TRP A 296 -13.73 -12.50 -7.54
N PHE A 297 -14.81 -12.68 -6.78
CA PHE A 297 -15.93 -13.57 -7.14
C PHE A 297 -16.61 -13.13 -8.44
N SER A 298 -16.88 -11.83 -8.60
CA SER A 298 -17.51 -11.28 -9.80
C SER A 298 -16.62 -11.47 -11.04
N CYS A 299 -15.31 -11.25 -10.93
CA CYS A 299 -14.37 -11.51 -12.02
C CYS A 299 -14.36 -12.99 -12.43
N TRP A 300 -14.43 -13.92 -11.47
CA TRP A 300 -14.49 -15.35 -11.75
C TRP A 300 -15.80 -15.77 -12.44
N ILE A 301 -16.95 -15.24 -11.99
CA ILE A 301 -18.24 -15.44 -12.67
C ILE A 301 -18.20 -14.90 -14.10
N ASN A 302 -17.72 -13.67 -14.27
CA ASN A 302 -17.62 -13.00 -15.58
C ASN A 302 -16.68 -13.74 -16.55
N ALA A 303 -15.75 -14.52 -16.03
CA ALA A 303 -14.86 -15.38 -16.81
C ALA A 303 -15.49 -16.72 -17.21
N GLY A 304 -16.75 -16.97 -16.85
CA GLY A 304 -17.43 -18.25 -17.12
C GLY A 304 -17.13 -19.34 -16.10
N GLN A 305 -16.77 -18.94 -14.87
CA GLN A 305 -16.54 -19.85 -13.73
C GLN A 305 -15.54 -20.99 -14.05
N PRO A 306 -14.32 -20.67 -14.55
CA PRO A 306 -13.32 -21.69 -14.85
C PRO A 306 -12.99 -22.54 -13.62
N ASP A 307 -12.79 -23.84 -13.81
CA ASP A 307 -12.41 -24.76 -12.73
C ASP A 307 -10.99 -24.47 -12.23
N LEU A 308 -10.88 -23.81 -11.08
CA LEU A 308 -9.61 -23.42 -10.50
C LEU A 308 -8.83 -24.60 -9.92
N LYS A 309 -9.45 -25.78 -9.72
CA LYS A 309 -8.73 -26.98 -9.28
C LYS A 309 -7.66 -27.40 -10.28
N THR A 310 -7.91 -27.17 -11.57
CA THR A 310 -6.97 -27.49 -12.66
C THR A 310 -5.67 -26.69 -12.59
N ILE A 311 -5.69 -25.49 -11.99
CA ILE A 311 -4.53 -24.59 -11.88
C ILE A 311 -4.02 -24.45 -10.44
N ALA A 312 -4.72 -25.04 -9.46
CA ALA A 312 -4.30 -25.03 -8.05
C ALA A 312 -2.99 -25.78 -7.79
N GLY A 313 -2.54 -26.61 -8.72
CA GLY A 313 -1.20 -27.22 -8.68
C GLY A 313 -0.06 -26.21 -8.86
N PHE A 314 -0.34 -25.00 -9.32
CA PHE A 314 0.66 -23.98 -9.59
C PHE A 314 1.51 -23.68 -8.35
N VAL A 315 2.82 -23.68 -8.57
CA VAL A 315 3.82 -23.16 -7.64
C VAL A 315 4.53 -22.05 -8.41
N PRO A 316 4.58 -20.80 -7.89
CA PRO A 316 5.34 -19.75 -8.52
C PRO A 316 6.78 -20.21 -8.75
N ASP A 317 7.16 -20.40 -10.01
CA ASP A 317 8.51 -20.80 -10.41
C ASP A 317 9.53 -19.77 -9.90
N GLU A 318 10.76 -20.20 -9.63
CA GLU A 318 11.86 -19.29 -9.29
C GLU A 318 12.00 -18.18 -10.32
N LYS A 319 11.68 -18.43 -11.59
CA LYS A 319 11.66 -17.39 -12.62
C LYS A 319 10.64 -16.29 -12.37
N VAL A 320 9.41 -16.61 -11.95
CA VAL A 320 8.38 -15.61 -11.59
C VAL A 320 8.81 -14.85 -10.34
N LYS A 321 9.34 -15.57 -9.33
CA LYS A 321 9.93 -14.94 -8.15
C LYS A 321 11.12 -14.05 -8.49
N ASN A 322 11.94 -14.43 -9.46
CA ASN A 322 13.11 -13.68 -9.91
C ASN A 322 12.72 -12.51 -10.82
N GLU A 323 11.65 -12.60 -11.60
CA GLU A 323 11.08 -11.48 -12.36
C GLU A 323 10.46 -10.45 -11.40
N GLU A 324 9.67 -10.91 -10.42
CA GLU A 324 9.14 -10.07 -9.33
C GLU A 324 10.26 -9.48 -8.46
N ALA A 325 11.28 -10.27 -8.11
CA ALA A 325 12.43 -9.82 -7.35
C ALA A 325 13.37 -8.92 -8.17
N ALA A 326 13.47 -9.09 -9.49
CA ALA A 326 14.23 -8.21 -10.37
C ALA A 326 13.50 -6.89 -10.59
N GLU A 327 12.16 -6.92 -10.66
CA GLU A 327 11.31 -5.73 -10.62
C GLU A 327 11.53 -4.97 -9.29
N GLN A 328 11.60 -5.70 -8.17
CA GLN A 328 11.97 -5.16 -6.85
C GLN A 328 13.46 -4.68 -6.78
N GLN A 329 14.45 -5.39 -7.31
CA GLN A 329 15.86 -4.95 -7.21
C GLN A 329 16.19 -3.77 -8.13
N SER A 330 15.60 -3.74 -9.33
CA SER A 330 15.57 -2.56 -10.21
C SER A 330 14.93 -1.37 -9.49
N TRP A 331 13.91 -1.64 -8.67
CA TRP A 331 13.26 -0.67 -7.78
C TRP A 331 14.22 -0.02 -6.79
N PHE A 332 15.00 -0.78 -6.00
CA PHE A 332 15.97 -0.21 -5.05
C PHE A 332 17.03 0.67 -5.74
N GLN A 333 17.52 0.26 -6.91
CA GLN A 333 18.55 1.01 -7.64
C GLN A 333 18.02 2.32 -8.23
N ARG A 334 16.73 2.38 -8.60
CA ARG A 334 16.07 3.61 -9.04
C ARG A 334 15.71 4.51 -7.88
N LEU A 335 15.30 3.96 -6.73
CA LEU A 335 14.99 4.71 -5.52
C LEU A 335 16.20 5.51 -5.00
N LEU A 336 17.41 4.94 -5.10
CA LEU A 336 18.67 5.63 -4.80
C LEU A 336 19.01 6.79 -5.76
N ARG A 337 18.30 6.90 -6.90
CA ARG A 337 18.44 7.96 -7.90
C ARG A 337 17.25 8.93 -7.91
N VAL A 338 16.17 8.63 -7.19
CA VAL A 338 15.02 9.52 -7.01
C VAL A 338 15.32 10.43 -5.82
N ARG A 339 15.23 11.74 -6.10
CA ARG A 339 15.49 12.85 -5.18
C ARG A 339 14.57 12.75 -3.93
N PRO A 340 15.02 13.16 -2.74
CA PRO A 340 14.19 13.18 -1.52
C PRO A 340 12.92 14.00 -1.74
N GLU A 341 11.80 13.54 -1.19
CA GLU A 341 10.60 14.37 -1.05
C GLU A 341 10.89 15.50 -0.04
N GLY A 342 10.88 16.74 -0.53
CA GLY A 342 10.51 17.96 0.21
C GLY A 342 11.31 18.36 1.45
N ASP A 343 12.56 18.83 1.26
CA ASP A 343 13.00 20.07 1.93
C ASP A 343 12.82 21.19 0.90
N GLU A 344 11.73 21.94 1.00
CA GLU A 344 11.58 23.38 0.67
C GLU A 344 10.16 23.88 0.93
#